data_AF-A0A1G6YX15-F1
#
_entry.id   AF-A0A1G6YX15-F1
#
_cell.length_a   1.000
_cell.length_b   1.000
_cell.length_c   1.000
_cell.angle_alpha   90.00
_cell.angle_beta   90.00
_cell.angle_gamma   90.00
#
_symmetry.space_group_name_H-M   'P 1'
#
loop_
_entity.id
_entity.type
_entity.pdbx_description
1 polymer ?
#
loop_
_entity_poly.entity_id
_entity_poly.type
_entity_poly.pdbx_seq_one_letter_code
_entity_poly.pdbx_strand_id
1 'polypeptide(L)' 'MRARPDQFDMLTPLVAWVEQGKAPTAIIAAARGAGTNVVNTELPADWSADRTRPLCPYPKTAAYVGDSIESASSFACR' A
#
# COMPACT_ATOMS: atom_id res chain seq x y z
N MET A 1 17.36 -3.77 -6.20
CA MET A 1 16.28 -2.90 -5.69
C MET A 1 15.20 -3.77 -5.08
N ARG A 2 14.59 -3.38 -3.95
CA ARG A 2 13.38 -4.06 -3.45
C ARG A 2 12.18 -3.34 -4.05
N ALA A 3 11.38 -4.00 -4.87
CA ALA A 3 10.12 -3.45 -5.33
C ALA A 3 9.22 -3.10 -4.14
N ARG A 4 8.28 -2.17 -4.34
CA ARG A 4 7.24 -1.81 -3.36
C ARG A 4 5.89 -1.68 -4.08
N PRO A 5 4.77 -1.97 -3.39
CA PRO A 5 3.46 -1.57 -3.86
C PRO A 5 3.42 -0.07 -4.16
N ASP A 6 3.05 0.29 -5.38
CA ASP A 6 3.16 1.63 -5.94
C ASP A 6 1.84 2.14 -6.55
N GLN A 7 0.79 1.31 -6.60
CA GLN A 7 -0.55 1.73 -7.01
C GLN A 7 -1.42 2.07 -5.81
N PHE A 8 -1.97 3.28 -5.75
CA PHE A 8 -2.85 3.73 -4.67
C PHE A 8 -3.76 4.87 -5.14
N ASP A 9 -4.88 5.05 -4.45
CA ASP A 9 -5.77 6.19 -4.63
C ASP A 9 -5.47 7.25 -3.55
N MET A 10 -4.92 8.39 -3.97
CA MET A 10 -4.64 9.53 -3.09
C MET A 10 -5.78 10.57 -3.11
N LEU A 11 -6.68 10.53 -4.10
CA LEU A 11 -7.71 11.54 -4.25
C LEU A 11 -8.81 11.36 -3.20
N THR A 12 -9.27 10.13 -2.98
CA THR A 12 -10.28 9.83 -1.94
C THR A 12 -9.85 10.29 -0.54
N PRO A 13 -8.65 9.94 -0.02
CA PRO A 13 -8.21 10.41 1.29
C PRO A 13 -7.94 11.92 1.33
N LEU A 14 -7.52 12.54 0.22
CA LEU A 14 -7.33 13.99 0.15
C LEU A 14 -8.67 14.74 0.30
N VAL A 15 -9.71 14.29 -0.41
CA VAL A 15 -11.07 14.84 -0.32
C VAL A 15 -11.60 14.69 1.11
N ALA A 16 -11.49 13.50 1.70
CA ALA A 16 -11.90 13.25 3.08
C ALA A 16 -11.16 14.15 4.08
N TRP A 17 -9.87 14.43 3.84
CA TRP A 17 -9.11 15.33 4.70
C TRP A 17 -9.59 16.78 4.55
N VAL A 18 -9.68 17.30 3.33
CA VAL A 18 -10.05 18.71 3.08
C VAL A 18 -11.48 18.99 3.50
N GLU A 19 -12.42 18.11 3.17
CA GLU A 19 -13.85 18.38 3.34
C GLU A 19 -14.40 17.91 4.69
N GLN A 20 -13.78 16.90 5.31
CA GLN A 20 -14.30 16.27 6.54
C GLN A 20 -13.33 16.36 7.71
N GLY A 21 -12.15 16.96 7.52
CA GLY A 21 -11.11 17.01 8.55
C GLY A 21 -10.52 15.65 8.90
N LYS A 22 -10.73 14.61 8.07
CA LYS A 22 -10.28 13.24 8.33
C LYS A 22 -8.93 12.98 7.69
N ALA A 23 -7.85 13.32 8.41
CA ALA A 23 -6.51 12.99 7.96
C ALA A 23 -6.29 11.47 7.89
N PRO A 24 -5.68 10.94 6.81
CA PRO A 24 -5.45 9.50 6.67
C PRO A 24 -4.38 9.02 7.66
N THR A 25 -4.66 7.92 8.35
CA THR A 25 -3.70 7.24 9.23
C THR A 25 -2.82 6.24 8.49
N ALA A 26 -3.29 5.77 7.33
CA ALA A 26 -2.58 4.97 6.34
C ALA A 26 -3.28 5.07 4.98
N ILE A 27 -2.55 4.84 3.89
CA ILE A 27 -3.10 4.68 2.54
C ILE A 27 -2.69 3.30 2.03
N ILE A 28 -3.63 2.48 1.57
CA ILE A 28 -3.28 1.13 1.08
C ILE A 28 -2.75 1.24 -0.35
N ALA A 29 -1.55 0.72 -0.56
CA ALA A 29 -0.95 0.56 -1.88
C ALA A 29 -0.94 -0.92 -2.29
N ALA A 30 -1.16 -1.18 -3.57
CA ALA A 30 -1.10 -2.49 -4.21
C ALA A 30 0.08 -2.59 -5.19
N ALA A 31 0.61 -3.79 -5.34
CA ALA A 31 1.54 -4.11 -6.40
C ALA A 31 0.81 -4.11 -7.75
N ARG A 32 1.49 -3.65 -8.80
CA ARG A 32 0.96 -3.68 -10.16
C ARG A 32 1.28 -5.01 -10.85
N GLY A 33 0.72 -6.10 -10.34
CA GLY A 33 0.89 -7.46 -10.88
C GLY A 33 0.06 -7.73 -12.15
N ALA A 34 0.05 -8.99 -12.57
CA ALA A 34 -0.80 -9.45 -13.66
C ALA A 34 -2.28 -9.15 -13.36
N GLY A 35 -3.01 -8.62 -14.35
CA GLY A 35 -4.41 -8.19 -14.18
C GLY A 35 -4.60 -6.70 -13.86
N THR A 36 -3.52 -5.93 -13.68
CA THR A 36 -3.58 -4.46 -13.55
C THR A 36 -3.48 -3.74 -14.89
N ASN A 37 -4.00 -2.50 -14.97
CA ASN A 37 -4.00 -1.69 -16.20
C ASN A 37 -2.59 -1.40 -16.74
N VAL A 38 -1.62 -1.22 -15.84
CA VAL A 38 -0.21 -0.98 -16.18
C VAL A 38 0.64 -1.87 -15.29
N VAL A 39 1.09 -3.00 -15.83
CA VAL A 39 1.91 -3.98 -15.10
C VAL A 39 3.29 -3.42 -14.79
N ASN A 40 3.78 -3.64 -13.57
CA ASN A 40 5.16 -3.39 -13.20
C ASN A 40 6.00 -4.65 -13.45
N THR A 41 6.86 -4.61 -14.47
CA THR A 41 7.74 -5.74 -14.84
C THR A 41 8.92 -5.94 -13.89
N GLU A 42 9.11 -5.07 -12.90
CA GLU A 42 10.16 -5.16 -11.89
C GLU A 42 9.68 -5.83 -10.59
N LEU A 43 8.44 -6.34 -10.55
CA LEU A 43 7.95 -7.10 -9.41
C LEU A 43 8.72 -8.43 -9.26
N PRO A 44 9.18 -8.79 -8.05
CA PRO A 44 9.77 -10.09 -7.79
C PRO A 44 8.82 -11.22 -8.16
N ALA A 45 9.35 -12.29 -8.75
CA ALA A 45 8.55 -13.43 -9.20
C ALA A 45 7.87 -14.21 -8.06
N ASP A 46 8.37 -14.06 -6.82
CA ASP A 46 7.83 -14.68 -5.61
C ASP A 46 6.69 -13.86 -4.96
N TRP A 47 6.35 -12.69 -5.49
CA TRP A 47 5.25 -11.88 -4.96
C TRP A 47 3.89 -12.32 -5.51
N SER A 48 2.87 -12.19 -4.67
CA SER A 48 1.50 -12.16 -5.18
C SER A 48 1.30 -10.95 -6.09
N ALA A 49 0.58 -11.14 -7.20
CA ALA A 49 0.16 -10.05 -8.07
C ALA A 49 -0.66 -8.98 -7.33
N ASP A 50 -1.38 -9.40 -6.29
CA ASP A 50 -2.28 -8.56 -5.48
C ASP A 50 -1.66 -8.16 -4.13
N ARG A 51 -0.32 -8.21 -4.01
CA ARG A 51 0.38 -7.86 -2.76
C ARG A 51 0.07 -6.41 -2.36
N THR A 52 -0.28 -6.19 -1.09
CA THR A 52 -0.61 -4.85 -0.57
C THR A 52 0.26 -4.44 0.62
N ARG A 53 0.48 -3.13 0.79
CA ARG A 53 1.15 -2.53 1.95
C ARG A 53 0.50 -1.20 2.34
N PRO A 54 0.42 -0.87 3.65
CA PRO A 54 0.05 0.47 4.06
C PRO A 54 1.22 1.44 3.83
N LEU A 55 0.96 2.53 3.13
CA LEU A 55 1.79 3.72 3.13
C LEU A 55 1.54 4.47 4.44
N CYS A 56 2.62 4.67 5.20
CA CYS A 56 2.55 5.25 6.53
C CYS A 56 2.92 6.74 6.50
N PRO A 57 2.19 7.59 7.25
CA PRO A 57 2.58 8.98 7.46
C PRO A 57 3.95 9.05 8.13
N TYR A 58 4.84 9.90 7.61
CA TYR A 58 6.14 10.14 8.21
C TYR A 58 6.01 10.60 9.68
N PRO A 59 6.85 10.13 10.62
CA PRO A 59 8.03 9.26 10.43
C PRO A 59 7.74 7.76 10.55
N LYS A 60 6.47 7.34 10.58
CA LYS A 60 6.10 5.94 10.81
C LYS A 60 6.48 5.07 9.62
N THR A 61 6.71 3.80 9.89
CA THR A 61 6.98 2.77 8.88
C THR A 61 6.02 1.59 9.02
N ALA A 62 5.81 0.86 7.93
CA ALA A 62 4.97 -0.33 7.93
C ALA A 62 5.71 -1.50 8.59
N ALA A 63 5.34 -1.83 9.83
CA ALA A 63 5.88 -2.96 10.57
C ALA A 63 4.96 -4.17 10.46
N TYR A 64 5.52 -5.35 10.14
CA TYR A 64 4.75 -6.60 10.07
C TYR A 64 4.28 -7.01 11.47
N VAL A 65 3.00 -7.37 11.59
CA VAL A 65 2.36 -7.72 12.87
C VAL A 65 1.80 -9.14 12.90
N GLY A 66 1.75 -9.87 11.77
CA GLY A 66 1.31 -11.27 11.72
C GLY A 66 0.49 -11.61 10.47
N ASP A 67 0.06 -12.86 10.35
CA ASP A 67 -0.78 -13.41 9.28
C ASP A 67 -0.13 -13.54 7.89
N SER A 68 -0.58 -12.80 6.88
CA SER A 68 -0.15 -12.94 5.49
C SER A 68 0.84 -11.85 5.11
N ILE A 69 2.03 -12.24 4.68
CA ILE A 69 3.00 -11.30 4.12
C ILE A 69 2.51 -10.64 2.83
N GLU A 70 1.44 -11.13 2.20
CA GLU A 70 0.86 -10.50 1.00
C GLU A 70 -0.18 -9.41 1.32
N SER A 71 -0.72 -9.37 2.55
CA SER A 71 -1.82 -8.46 2.91
C SER A 71 -1.36 -7.21 3.66
N ALA A 72 -1.95 -6.05 3.39
CA ALA A 72 -1.73 -4.83 4.16
C ALA A 72 -2.28 -4.91 5.60
N SER A 73 -3.30 -5.74 5.86
CA SER A 73 -3.85 -5.95 7.22
C SER A 73 -2.82 -6.52 8.20
N SER A 74 -1.80 -7.18 7.66
CA SER A 74 -0.68 -7.77 8.38
C SER A 74 0.41 -6.77 8.75
N PHE A 75 0.19 -5.48 8.51
CA PHE A 75 1.15 -4.41 8.80
C PHE A 75 0.49 -3.27 9.57
N ALA A 76 1.22 -2.69 10.52
CA ALA A 76 0.80 -1.51 11.26
C ALA A 76 1.81 -0.37 11.07
N CYS A 77 1.32 0.85 10.93
CA CYS A 77 2.16 2.05 10.92
C CYS A 77 2.63 2.37 12.34
N ARG A 78 3.94 2.22 12.58
CA ARG A 78 4.59 2.45 13.87
C ARG A 78 5.79 3.38 13.71
#